data_AF-A0A3A8YB19-F1
#
_entry.id   AF-A0A3A8YB19-F1
#
_cell.length_a   1.000
_cell.length_b   1.000
_cell.length_c   1.000
_cell.angle_alpha   90.00
_cell.angle_beta   90.00
_cell.angle_gamma   90.00
#
_symmetry.space_group_name_H-M   'P 1'
#
loop_
_entity.id
_entity.type
_entity.pdbx_description
1 polymer ?
#
loop_
_entity_poly.entity_id
_entity_poly.type
_entity_poly.pdbx_seq_one_letter_code
_entity_poly.pdbx_strand_id
1 'polypeptide(L)'
;MNKLLTMLLEQLSQQPRSFDTADNPGFWSDGEMILCPSEAECEFTANFLRDLFRDSSLTVTTGYFDPFEDHNNGEGDDYTGFYYIGFE
;
A
#
# COMPACT_ATOMS: atom_id res chain seq x y z
N MET A 1 -7.71 10.16 -12.03
CA MET A 1 -6.73 10.04 -10.93
C MET A 1 -6.23 11.43 -10.55
N ASN A 2 -6.19 11.75 -9.25
CA ASN A 2 -5.69 13.04 -8.75
C ASN A 2 -4.21 13.23 -9.14
N LYS A 3 -3.83 14.39 -9.70
CA LYS A 3 -2.46 14.62 -10.21
C LYS A 3 -1.39 14.48 -9.13
N LEU A 4 -1.69 14.92 -7.89
CA LEU A 4 -0.77 14.78 -6.77
C LEU A 4 -0.59 13.31 -6.40
N LEU A 5 -1.68 12.53 -6.39
CA LEU A 5 -1.62 11.10 -6.14
C LEU A 5 -0.76 10.41 -7.19
N THR A 6 -1.00 10.65 -8.49
CA THR A 6 -0.20 10.07 -9.57
C THR A 6 1.29 10.37 -9.38
N MET A 7 1.63 11.63 -9.09
CA MET A 7 3.03 11.99 -8.82
C MET A 7 3.60 11.27 -7.60
N LEU A 8 2.83 11.09 -6.53
CA LEU A 8 3.28 10.40 -5.32
C LEU A 8 3.58 8.93 -5.60
N LEU A 9 2.69 8.23 -6.30
CA LEU A 9 2.88 6.81 -6.67
C LEU A 9 4.09 6.63 -7.60
N GLU A 10 4.28 7.53 -8.56
CA GLU A 10 5.44 7.52 -9.47
C GLU A 10 6.79 7.80 -8.77
N GLN A 11 6.79 8.46 -7.61
CA GLN A 11 8.01 8.70 -6.85
C GLN A 11 8.39 7.56 -5.90
N LEU A 12 7.47 6.62 -5.61
CA LEU A 12 7.79 5.44 -4.84
C LEU A 12 8.55 4.42 -5.69
N SER A 13 9.36 3.58 -5.03
CA SER A 13 9.94 2.40 -5.68
C SER A 13 8.81 1.54 -6.25
N GLN A 14 9.01 1.02 -7.47
CA GLN A 14 8.01 0.19 -8.15
C GLN A 14 8.07 -1.29 -7.74
N GLN A 15 8.99 -1.62 -6.84
CA GLN A 15 9.19 -2.95 -6.25
C GLN A 15 9.74 -2.76 -4.83
N PRO A 16 9.47 -3.72 -3.92
CA PRO A 16 10.04 -3.66 -2.59
C PRO A 16 11.55 -3.96 -2.64
N ARG A 17 12.26 -3.58 -1.59
CA ARG A 17 13.67 -3.96 -1.41
C ARG A 17 13.85 -5.46 -1.14
N SER A 18 12.82 -6.08 -0.58
CA SER A 18 12.70 -7.51 -0.32
C SER A 18 11.21 -7.88 -0.37
N PHE A 19 10.86 -9.00 -0.97
CA PHE A 19 9.49 -9.53 -0.89
C PHE A 19 9.23 -10.27 0.44
N ASP A 20 10.27 -10.53 1.23
CA ASP A 20 10.13 -11.01 2.59
C ASP A 20 9.79 -9.82 3.53
N THR A 21 8.55 -9.76 3.99
CA THR A 21 8.06 -8.70 4.87
C THR A 21 8.65 -8.75 6.28
N ALA A 22 9.32 -9.85 6.65
CA ALA A 22 10.06 -9.97 7.90
C ALA A 22 11.44 -9.29 7.89
N ASP A 23 11.96 -8.89 6.72
CA ASP A 23 13.22 -8.15 6.60
C ASP A 23 12.98 -6.63 6.62
N ASN A 24 13.12 -5.94 5.49
CA ASN A 24 12.89 -4.51 5.36
C ASN A 24 12.43 -4.16 3.93
N PRO A 25 11.19 -4.52 3.56
CA PRO A 25 10.71 -4.32 2.20
C PRO A 25 10.64 -2.83 1.83
N GLY A 26 10.42 -1.96 2.82
CA GLY A 26 10.13 -0.54 2.59
C GLY A 26 8.77 -0.31 1.94
N PHE A 27 8.42 0.96 1.77
CA PHE A 27 7.25 1.33 0.98
C PHE A 27 7.54 1.20 -0.50
N TRP A 28 6.54 0.73 -1.25
CA TRP A 28 6.60 0.64 -2.71
C TRP A 28 5.20 0.82 -3.30
N SER A 29 5.12 0.96 -4.61
CA SER A 29 3.85 1.10 -5.33
C SER A 29 3.87 0.23 -6.58
N ASP A 30 2.72 -0.33 -6.92
CA ASP A 30 2.45 -0.97 -8.21
C ASP A 30 1.86 0.00 -9.24
N GLY A 31 1.73 1.28 -8.87
CA GLY A 31 1.10 2.34 -9.68
C GLY A 31 -0.37 2.59 -9.34
N GLU A 32 -1.01 1.73 -8.54
CA GLU A 32 -2.42 1.86 -8.13
C GLU A 32 -2.55 2.05 -6.61
N MET A 33 -1.71 1.38 -5.83
CA MET A 33 -1.71 1.43 -4.36
C MET A 33 -0.32 1.64 -3.78
N ILE A 34 -0.26 1.89 -2.47
CA ILE A 34 0.99 1.92 -1.70
C ILE A 34 1.05 0.68 -0.83
N LEU A 35 2.09 -0.12 -0.98
CA LEU A 35 2.35 -1.31 -0.19
C LEU A 35 3.29 -0.94 0.97
N CYS A 36 2.96 -1.44 2.16
CA CYS A 36 3.53 -1.02 3.43
C CYS A 36 4.11 -2.23 4.20
N PRO A 37 5.27 -2.07 4.89
CA PRO A 37 5.91 -3.18 5.61
C PRO A 37 5.11 -3.68 6.81
N SER A 38 4.32 -2.80 7.44
CA SER A 38 3.61 -3.08 8.69
C SER A 38 2.31 -2.30 8.80
N GLU A 39 1.40 -2.79 9.64
CA GLU A 39 0.12 -2.13 9.94
C GLU A 39 0.32 -0.71 10.47
N ALA A 40 1.27 -0.55 11.41
CA ALA A 40 1.52 0.74 12.05
C ALA A 40 2.00 1.80 11.05
N GLU A 41 2.89 1.42 10.13
CA GLU A 41 3.38 2.28 9.05
C GLU A 41 2.29 2.58 8.03
N CYS A 42 1.47 1.59 7.70
CA CYS A 42 0.31 1.73 6.81
C CYS A 42 -0.69 2.74 7.37
N GLU A 43 -1.17 2.54 8.60
CA GLU A 43 -2.17 3.41 9.22
C GLU A 43 -1.65 4.81 9.49
N PHE A 44 -0.40 4.96 9.93
CA PHE A 44 0.21 6.28 10.11
C PHE A 44 0.22 7.07 8.80
N THR A 45 0.65 6.42 7.71
CA THR A 45 0.73 7.04 6.39
C THR A 45 -0.66 7.31 5.82
N ALA A 46 -1.59 6.36 5.95
CA ALA A 46 -2.97 6.52 5.49
C ALA A 46 -3.67 7.70 6.18
N ASN A 47 -3.48 7.87 7.49
CA ASN A 47 -4.03 9.02 8.22
C ASN A 47 -3.48 10.35 7.71
N PHE A 48 -2.18 10.44 7.44
CA PHE A 48 -1.60 11.62 6.81
C PHE A 48 -2.19 11.88 5.41
N LEU A 49 -2.38 10.84 4.59
CA LEU A 49 -2.96 10.98 3.26
C LEU A 49 -4.45 11.36 3.31
N ARG A 50 -5.21 10.84 4.28
CA ARG A 50 -6.60 11.24 4.55
C ARG A 50 -6.68 12.73 4.86
N ASP A 51 -5.76 13.26 5.66
CA ASP A 51 -5.69 14.70 5.93
C ASP A 51 -5.28 15.51 4.68
N LEU A 52 -4.29 15.02 3.92
CA LEU A 52 -3.80 15.66 2.70
C LEU A 52 -4.88 15.76 1.62
N PHE A 53 -5.73 14.74 1.50
CA PHE A 53 -6.78 14.63 0.49
C PHE A 53 -8.19 14.92 1.01
N ARG A 54 -8.33 15.40 2.26
CA ARG A 54 -9.61 15.61 2.95
C ARG A 54 -10.64 16.40 2.13
N ASP A 55 -10.19 17.43 1.43
CA ASP A 55 -11.06 18.33 0.66
C ASP A 55 -11.16 17.92 -0.83
N SER A 56 -10.67 16.72 -1.18
CA SER A 56 -10.79 16.11 -2.50
C SER A 56 -11.92 15.06 -2.54
N SER A 57 -12.25 14.56 -3.73
CA SER A 57 -13.19 13.44 -3.88
C SER A 57 -12.56 12.06 -3.67
N LEU A 58 -11.28 12.01 -3.27
CA LEU A 58 -10.50 10.79 -3.17
C LEU A 58 -10.74 10.14 -1.79
N THR A 59 -11.08 8.86 -1.79
CA THR A 59 -11.21 8.03 -0.59
C THR A 59 -9.91 7.26 -0.37
N VAL A 60 -9.39 7.30 0.86
CA VAL A 60 -8.16 6.58 1.25
C VAL A 60 -8.51 5.44 2.19
N THR A 61 -8.32 4.21 1.74
CA THR A 61 -8.60 2.97 2.48
C THR A 61 -7.32 2.23 2.83
N THR A 62 -7.39 1.33 3.80
CA THR A 62 -6.28 0.45 4.18
C THR A 62 -6.74 -1.00 4.14
N GLY A 63 -5.79 -1.92 3.92
CA GLY A 63 -6.04 -3.36 3.97
C GLY A 63 -4.75 -4.15 4.15
N TYR A 64 -4.87 -5.47 4.09
CA TYR A 64 -3.78 -6.42 4.28
C TYR A 64 -4.00 -7.63 3.37
N PHE A 65 -2.97 -8.01 2.62
CA PHE A 65 -2.95 -9.26 1.88
C PHE A 65 -2.57 -10.38 2.85
N ASP A 66 -3.57 -11.04 3.45
CA ASP A 66 -3.36 -12.03 4.51
C ASP A 66 -2.80 -13.34 3.92
N PRO A 67 -1.58 -13.77 4.31
CA PRO A 67 -0.97 -15.00 3.81
C PRO A 67 -1.81 -16.27 4.02
N PHE A 68 -2.62 -16.32 5.09
CA PHE A 68 -3.49 -17.46 5.32
C PHE A 68 -4.69 -17.47 4.37
N GLU A 69 -5.30 -16.31 4.15
CA GLU A 69 -6.41 -16.15 3.21
C GLU A 69 -5.95 -16.39 1.77
N ASP A 70 -4.85 -15.74 1.38
CA ASP A 70 -4.23 -15.86 0.06
C ASP A 70 -3.85 -17.33 -0.23
N HIS A 71 -3.30 -18.05 0.76
CA HIS A 71 -3.01 -19.47 0.61
C HIS A 71 -4.28 -20.30 0.41
N ASN A 72 -5.34 -20.04 1.18
CA ASN A 72 -6.59 -20.80 1.11
C ASN A 72 -7.35 -20.55 -0.20
N ASN A 73 -7.25 -19.34 -0.74
CA ASN A 73 -7.90 -18.94 -2.00
C ASN A 73 -7.04 -19.26 -3.23
N GLY A 74 -5.75 -19.56 -3.06
CA GLY A 74 -4.80 -19.77 -4.16
C GLY A 74 -4.34 -18.45 -4.81
N GLU A 75 -4.40 -17.36 -4.07
CA GLU A 75 -4.09 -15.98 -4.47
C GLU A 75 -2.70 -15.52 -4.01
N GLY A 76 -1.89 -16.43 -3.43
CA GLY A 76 -0.54 -16.11 -2.95
C GLY A 76 0.37 -15.57 -4.07
N ASP A 77 0.88 -14.36 -3.88
CA ASP A 77 1.76 -13.67 -4.83
C ASP A 77 2.78 -12.74 -4.13
N ASP A 78 3.40 -11.84 -4.91
CA ASP A 78 4.42 -10.91 -4.42
C ASP A 78 3.85 -9.79 -3.50
N TYR A 79 2.52 -9.66 -3.40
CA TYR A 79 1.84 -8.76 -2.46
C TYR A 79 1.48 -9.43 -1.14
N THR A 80 1.46 -10.77 -1.08
CA THR A 80 1.11 -11.51 0.12
C THR A 80 1.96 -11.11 1.31
N GLY A 81 1.31 -10.79 2.43
CA GLY A 81 1.94 -10.33 3.66
C GLY A 81 2.20 -8.83 3.74
N PHE A 82 1.87 -8.05 2.70
CA PHE A 82 1.93 -6.59 2.74
C PHE A 82 0.61 -5.99 3.21
N TYR A 83 0.73 -4.90 3.96
CA TYR A 83 -0.39 -3.96 4.14
C TYR A 83 -0.46 -3.03 2.94
N TYR A 84 -1.63 -2.48 2.64
CA TYR A 84 -1.76 -1.56 1.52
C TYR A 84 -2.64 -0.36 1.84
N ILE A 85 -2.41 0.73 1.10
CA ILE A 85 -3.25 1.92 1.06
C ILE A 85 -3.86 2.02 -0.34
N GLY A 86 -5.19 1.93 -0.40
CA GLY A 86 -5.98 2.04 -1.64
C GLY A 86 -6.57 3.43 -1.83
N PHE A 87 -6.86 3.78 -3.08
CA PHE A 87 -7.41 5.07 -3.48
C PHE A 87 -8.61 4.91 -4.43
N GLU A 88 -9.74 5.53 -4.09
CA GLU A 88 -10.98 5.52 -4.90
C GLU A 88 -11.50 6.93 -5.20
#